data_AF-A0A5E4J526-F1
#
_entry.id   AF-A0A5E4J526-F1
#
_cell.length_a   1.000
_cell.length_b   1.000
_cell.length_c   1.000
_cell.angle_alpha   90.00
_cell.angle_beta   90.00
_cell.angle_gamma   90.00
#
_symmetry.space_group_name_H-M   'P 1'
#
loop_
_entity.id
_entity.type
_entity.pdbx_description
1 polymer ?
#
loop_
_entity_poly.entity_id
_entity_poly.type
_entity_poly.pdbx_seq_one_letter_code
_entity_poly.pdbx_strand_id
1 'polypeptide(L)'
;MKVLVASVYSEVIKSSKNFNDKWLKLQINFLDRHTKDYELCLYLNNVVNKDIFKDNKIIGETHEQFKIPNEIPKAHRFALRKVVQYFRDHQDEYDCFCILDSDCFPICDNWVEHLFNLVTKRNLKFSAVVRYENSELFPHPSAMFVPKKHILDRSILNFPDKFGNNSKNILEGGIYMDTGSDNSFWDGEQIGYPLIRTNCVNLHPVNAGIYGDIFYHHGFGSRFTSNESNEEEYSWQTTRYWKRHHAYFCKNNNLLFNLLFHNPVDFIECLRGKNMLDKLLKEIKQVKLI
;
A
#
# COMPACT_ATOMS: atom_id res chain seq x y z
N MET A 1 -19.94 -7.65 7.59
CA MET A 1 -19.20 -8.84 7.15
C MET A 1 -17.89 -8.87 7.90
N LYS A 2 -17.42 -10.03 8.35
CA LYS A 2 -16.16 -10.12 9.09
C LYS A 2 -14.98 -10.20 8.12
N VAL A 3 -14.06 -9.24 8.18
CA VAL A 3 -12.87 -9.19 7.30
C VAL A 3 -11.59 -9.45 8.08
N LEU A 4 -10.71 -10.29 7.54
CA LEU A 4 -9.33 -10.39 8.03
C LEU A 4 -8.45 -9.45 7.22
N VAL A 5 -7.87 -8.46 7.88
CA VAL A 5 -6.93 -7.51 7.29
C VAL A 5 -5.52 -7.91 7.70
N ALA A 6 -4.64 -8.11 6.73
CA ALA A 6 -3.21 -8.27 6.98
C ALA A 6 -2.44 -7.07 6.46
N SER A 7 -1.52 -6.54 7.26
CA SER A 7 -0.59 -5.52 6.81
C SER A 7 0.87 -5.92 6.96
N VAL A 8 1.66 -5.58 5.94
CA VAL A 8 3.11 -5.85 5.91
C VAL A 8 3.85 -4.58 6.28
N TYR A 9 4.53 -4.62 7.42
CA TYR A 9 5.40 -3.54 7.86
C TYR A 9 6.83 -3.88 7.49
N SER A 10 7.53 -2.92 6.90
CA SER A 10 8.95 -3.04 6.61
C SER A 10 9.74 -1.99 7.37
N GLU A 11 10.99 -2.30 7.71
CA GLU A 11 11.95 -1.29 8.14
C GLU A 11 13.16 -1.39 7.22
N VAL A 12 13.63 -0.25 6.71
CA VAL A 12 14.89 -0.15 5.97
C VAL A 12 15.92 0.42 6.95
N ILE A 13 17.18 0.00 6.84
CA ILE A 13 18.26 0.23 7.83
C ILE A 13 18.43 1.70 8.27
N LYS A 14 17.90 2.68 7.52
CA LYS A 14 17.95 4.12 7.82
C LYS A 14 16.59 4.78 8.14
N SER A 15 15.49 4.04 8.25
CA SER A 15 14.25 4.68 8.65
C SER A 15 14.32 5.11 10.11
N SER A 16 13.75 6.28 10.41
CA SER A 16 13.74 6.83 11.76
C SER A 16 12.91 5.90 12.63
N LYS A 17 13.41 5.63 13.84
CA LYS A 17 12.90 4.62 14.77
C LYS A 17 11.41 4.70 15.12
N ASN A 18 10.68 5.70 14.63
CA ASN A 18 9.29 6.01 14.99
C ASN A 18 8.33 6.10 13.80
N PHE A 19 8.75 5.82 12.56
CA PHE A 19 7.87 6.03 11.41
C PHE A 19 6.79 4.96 11.28
N ASN A 20 7.14 3.71 11.55
CA ASN A 20 6.18 2.60 11.60
C ASN A 20 5.12 2.79 12.68
N ASP A 21 5.46 3.41 13.82
CA ASP A 21 4.49 3.73 14.87
C ASP A 21 3.43 4.72 14.38
N LYS A 22 3.84 5.77 13.66
CA LYS A 22 2.91 6.74 13.07
C LYS A 22 1.99 6.08 12.05
N TRP A 23 2.55 5.23 11.18
CA TRP A 23 1.77 4.52 10.17
C TRP A 23 0.79 3.52 10.78
N LEU A 24 1.22 2.75 11.76
CA LEU A 24 0.37 1.80 12.48
C LEU A 24 -0.81 2.50 13.14
N LYS A 25 -0.55 3.58 13.90
CA LYS A 25 -1.60 4.39 14.51
C LYS A 25 -2.57 4.94 13.47
N LEU A 26 -2.06 5.44 12.35
CA LEU A 26 -2.90 5.98 11.28
C LEU A 26 -3.76 4.90 10.63
N GLN A 27 -3.17 3.76 10.28
CA GLN A 27 -3.88 2.63 9.67
C GLN A 27 -4.97 2.08 10.60
N ILE A 28 -4.66 1.87 11.89
CA ILE A 28 -5.65 1.43 12.89
C ILE A 28 -6.78 2.45 13.03
N ASN A 29 -6.47 3.75 13.18
CA ASN A 29 -7.50 4.79 13.33
C ASN A 29 -8.48 4.81 12.15
N PHE A 30 -8.00 4.61 10.92
CA PHE A 30 -8.86 4.57 9.74
C PHE A 30 -9.61 3.23 9.60
N LEU A 31 -8.99 2.11 9.99
CA LEU A 31 -9.69 0.83 10.07
C LEU A 31 -10.84 0.88 11.09
N ASP A 32 -10.58 1.34 12.32
CA ASP A 32 -11.58 1.54 13.37
C ASP A 32 -12.74 2.44 12.92
N ARG A 33 -12.41 3.51 12.18
CA ARG A 33 -13.40 4.47 11.70
C ARG A 33 -14.28 3.91 10.59
N HIS A 34 -13.70 3.19 9.64
CA HIS A 34 -14.35 2.86 8.37
C HIS A 34 -14.73 1.38 8.22
N THR A 35 -14.36 0.54 9.20
CA THR A 35 -14.52 -0.92 9.14
C THR A 35 -15.24 -1.42 10.38
N LYS A 36 -16.44 -1.97 10.19
CA LYS A 36 -17.31 -2.36 11.30
C LYS A 36 -16.84 -3.61 12.07
N ASP A 37 -16.35 -4.62 11.35
CA ASP A 37 -16.03 -5.93 11.92
C ASP A 37 -14.78 -6.49 11.24
N TYR A 38 -13.62 -6.27 11.86
CA TYR A 38 -12.34 -6.69 11.33
C TYR A 38 -11.41 -7.24 12.40
N GLU A 39 -10.49 -8.11 11.96
CA GLU A 39 -9.28 -8.45 12.70
C GLU A 39 -8.08 -7.93 11.90
N LEU A 40 -7.13 -7.26 12.57
CA LEU A 40 -5.87 -6.83 11.97
C LEU A 40 -4.74 -7.76 12.42
N CYS A 41 -4.05 -8.35 11.46
CA CYS A 41 -2.82 -9.09 11.68
C CYS A 41 -1.64 -8.48 10.92
N LEU A 42 -0.44 -8.64 11.46
CA LEU A 42 0.76 -7.98 11.00
C LEU A 42 1.84 -8.98 10.61
N TYR A 43 2.50 -8.73 9.49
CA TYR A 43 3.74 -9.38 9.14
C TYR A 43 4.90 -8.38 9.21
N LEU A 44 5.94 -8.70 9.97
CA LEU A 44 7.07 -7.81 10.21
C LEU A 44 8.27 -8.18 9.34
N ASN A 45 8.57 -7.37 8.33
CA ASN A 45 9.69 -7.56 7.42
C ASN A 45 10.88 -6.68 7.81
N ASN A 46 11.91 -7.25 8.42
CA ASN A 46 13.12 -6.54 8.87
C ASN A 46 12.88 -5.42 9.89
N VAL A 47 11.77 -5.49 10.62
CA VAL A 47 11.45 -4.54 11.70
C VAL A 47 12.31 -4.83 12.93
N VAL A 48 13.08 -3.84 13.36
CA VAL A 48 13.96 -3.90 14.53
C VAL A 48 13.19 -3.61 15.81
N ASN A 49 12.42 -2.53 15.83
CA ASN A 49 11.64 -2.14 17.01
C ASN A 49 10.25 -2.79 16.98
N LYS A 50 10.11 -3.93 17.65
CA LYS A 50 8.85 -4.68 17.70
C LYS A 50 7.88 -4.20 18.79
N ASP A 51 8.37 -3.44 19.77
CA ASP A 51 7.57 -3.01 20.91
C ASP A 51 6.38 -2.14 20.50
N ILE A 52 6.49 -1.45 19.36
CA ILE A 52 5.40 -0.65 18.78
C ILE A 52 4.22 -1.49 18.28
N PHE A 53 4.43 -2.79 18.06
CA PHE A 53 3.43 -3.73 17.53
C PHE A 53 2.91 -4.73 18.58
N LYS A 54 3.33 -4.59 19.84
CA LYS A 54 3.07 -5.58 20.91
C LYS A 54 1.57 -5.82 21.18
N ASP A 55 0.74 -4.82 20.88
CA ASP A 55 -0.71 -4.86 21.10
C ASP A 55 -1.46 -5.39 19.86
N ASN A 56 -0.75 -5.82 18.82
CA ASN A 56 -1.31 -6.35 17.57
C ASN A 56 -0.92 -7.81 17.35
N LYS A 57 -1.74 -8.51 16.57
CA LYS A 57 -1.51 -9.92 16.22
C LYS A 57 -0.40 -10.05 15.18
N ILE A 58 0.79 -10.43 15.60
CA ILE A 58 1.92 -10.71 14.71
C ILE A 58 1.81 -12.15 14.19
N ILE A 59 1.69 -12.33 12.88
CA ILE A 59 1.53 -13.64 12.23
C ILE A 59 2.83 -14.19 11.65
N GLY A 60 3.88 -13.39 11.65
CA GLY A 60 5.21 -13.81 11.21
C GLY A 60 6.18 -12.65 11.09
N GLU A 61 7.44 -13.01 10.95
CA GLU A 61 8.52 -12.06 10.78
C GLU A 61 9.62 -12.62 9.88
N THR A 62 10.33 -11.72 9.20
CA THR A 62 11.54 -12.04 8.43
C THR A 62 12.68 -11.18 8.94
N HIS A 63 13.82 -11.82 9.23
CA HIS A 63 15.07 -11.17 9.64
C HIS A 63 16.16 -11.29 8.59
N GLU A 64 15.84 -11.85 7.41
CA GLU A 64 16.81 -11.95 6.33
C GLU A 64 17.28 -10.54 5.99
N GLN A 65 18.53 -10.26 6.35
CA GLN A 65 19.24 -9.05 5.99
C GLN A 65 19.42 -9.10 4.48
N PHE A 66 18.36 -8.73 3.75
CA PHE A 66 18.40 -8.41 2.35
C PHE A 66 19.18 -7.11 2.23
N LYS A 67 20.51 -7.23 2.37
CA LYS A 67 21.47 -6.11 2.43
C LYS A 67 21.64 -5.42 1.08
N ILE A 68 21.09 -6.01 0.02
CA ILE A 68 21.26 -5.54 -1.35
C ILE A 68 19.90 -5.03 -1.86
N PRO A 69 19.83 -3.84 -2.47
CA PRO A 69 18.57 -3.27 -3.00
C PRO A 69 17.74 -4.23 -3.87
N ASN A 70 18.40 -5.12 -4.62
CA ASN A 70 17.75 -6.12 -5.49
C ASN A 70 17.01 -7.23 -4.74
N GLU A 71 17.16 -7.33 -3.42
CA GLU A 71 16.53 -8.37 -2.61
C GLU A 71 15.34 -7.86 -1.79
N ILE A 72 15.16 -6.54 -1.65
CA ILE A 72 14.01 -5.94 -0.95
C ILE A 72 12.68 -6.41 -1.54
N PRO A 73 12.48 -6.46 -2.88
CA PRO A 73 11.24 -7.00 -3.44
C PRO A 73 11.02 -8.48 -3.11
N LYS A 74 12.09 -9.27 -2.96
CA LYS A 74 11.99 -10.70 -2.58
C LYS A 74 11.50 -10.84 -1.14
N ALA A 75 12.02 -10.00 -0.24
CA ALA A 75 11.59 -9.91 1.15
C ALA A 75 10.09 -9.66 1.27
N HIS A 76 9.61 -8.65 0.54
CA HIS A 76 8.23 -8.24 0.57
C HIS A 76 7.30 -9.31 -0.04
N ARG A 77 7.71 -9.96 -1.14
CA ARG A 77 6.99 -11.12 -1.70
C ARG A 77 6.93 -12.31 -0.74
N PHE A 78 8.02 -12.59 -0.01
CA PHE A 78 8.03 -13.62 1.01
C PHE A 78 7.00 -13.32 2.12
N ALA A 79 6.99 -12.08 2.62
CA ALA A 79 6.00 -11.63 3.60
C ALA A 79 4.57 -11.81 3.08
N LEU A 80 4.28 -11.39 1.84
CA LEU A 80 2.95 -11.56 1.23
C LEU A 80 2.53 -13.02 1.07
N ARG A 81 3.45 -13.93 0.76
CA ARG A 81 3.13 -15.38 0.75
C ARG A 81 2.75 -15.88 2.12
N LYS A 82 3.43 -15.44 3.18
CA LYS A 82 3.10 -15.80 4.56
C LYS A 82 1.73 -15.26 4.97
N VAL A 83 1.42 -14.02 4.58
CA VAL A 83 0.08 -13.42 4.73
C VAL A 83 -0.98 -14.26 4.02
N VAL A 84 -0.78 -14.61 2.75
CA VAL A 84 -1.74 -15.43 1.98
C VAL A 84 -1.90 -16.81 2.58
N GLN A 85 -0.80 -17.44 3.03
CA GLN A 85 -0.87 -18.73 3.71
C GLN A 85 -1.73 -18.62 4.97
N TYR A 86 -1.48 -17.60 5.79
CA TYR A 86 -2.25 -17.33 6.99
C TYR A 86 -3.75 -17.15 6.69
N PHE A 87 -4.10 -16.41 5.62
CA PHE A 87 -5.49 -16.27 5.18
C PHE A 87 -6.14 -17.60 4.82
N ARG A 88 -5.41 -18.48 4.12
CA ARG A 88 -5.92 -19.81 3.74
C ARG A 88 -6.14 -20.70 4.97
N ASP A 89 -5.23 -20.64 5.93
CA ASP A 89 -5.32 -21.44 7.16
C ASP A 89 -6.49 -21.00 8.05
N HIS A 90 -6.91 -19.74 7.95
CA HIS A 90 -8.02 -19.16 8.72
C HIS A 90 -9.25 -18.87 7.85
N GLN A 91 -9.35 -19.50 6.67
CA GLN A 91 -10.39 -19.13 5.70
C GLN A 91 -11.82 -19.28 6.22
N ASP A 92 -12.02 -20.19 7.19
CA ASP A 92 -13.33 -20.53 7.72
C ASP A 92 -13.86 -19.54 8.77
N GLU A 93 -13.01 -18.63 9.24
CA GLU A 93 -13.34 -17.66 10.29
C GLU A 93 -13.80 -16.29 9.75
N TYR A 94 -13.70 -16.05 8.44
CA TYR A 94 -13.90 -14.73 7.82
C TYR A 94 -14.67 -14.83 6.51
N ASP A 95 -15.40 -13.76 6.16
CA ASP A 95 -16.15 -13.66 4.90
C ASP A 95 -15.25 -13.21 3.73
N CYS A 96 -14.19 -12.48 4.06
CA CYS A 96 -13.29 -11.85 3.10
C CYS A 96 -11.95 -11.51 3.74
N PHE A 97 -10.98 -11.24 2.86
CA PHE A 97 -9.58 -11.02 3.21
C PHE A 97 -9.09 -9.74 2.54
N CYS A 98 -8.25 -8.98 3.22
CA CYS A 98 -7.65 -7.77 2.67
C CYS A 98 -6.17 -7.67 3.01
N ILE A 99 -5.33 -7.51 1.98
CA ILE A 99 -3.92 -7.16 2.14
C ILE A 99 -3.80 -5.63 2.06
N LEU A 100 -3.08 -5.03 3.01
CA LEU A 100 -2.71 -3.62 2.99
C LEU A 100 -1.20 -3.44 3.13
N ASP A 101 -0.61 -2.53 2.35
CA ASP A 101 0.70 -1.99 2.71
C ASP A 101 0.59 -1.16 4.00
N SER A 102 1.70 -1.02 4.73
CA SER A 102 1.76 -0.27 6.00
C SER A 102 1.28 1.19 5.90
N ASP A 103 1.33 1.77 4.71
CA ASP A 103 0.96 3.16 4.40
C ASP A 103 -0.33 3.25 3.55
N CYS A 104 -1.15 2.20 3.62
CA CYS A 104 -2.45 2.11 3.00
C CYS A 104 -3.55 1.86 4.04
N PHE A 105 -4.69 2.52 3.89
CA PHE A 105 -5.85 2.35 4.78
C PHE A 105 -7.17 2.78 4.09
N PRO A 106 -8.32 2.22 4.53
CA PRO A 106 -9.62 2.60 3.99
C PRO A 106 -10.02 4.02 4.41
N ILE A 107 -10.70 4.74 3.53
CA ILE A 107 -11.20 6.11 3.74
C ILE A 107 -12.69 6.26 3.37
N CYS A 108 -13.36 5.14 3.17
CA CYS A 108 -14.77 5.03 2.81
C CYS A 108 -15.48 4.10 3.78
N ASP A 109 -16.60 4.55 4.34
CA ASP A 109 -17.41 3.75 5.25
C ASP A 109 -18.01 2.54 4.53
N ASN A 110 -18.08 1.39 5.20
CA ASN A 110 -18.65 0.15 4.65
C ASN A 110 -17.95 -0.31 3.36
N TRP A 111 -16.66 -0.02 3.22
CA TRP A 111 -15.87 -0.42 2.06
C TRP A 111 -15.87 -1.94 1.85
N VAL A 112 -15.95 -2.73 2.92
CA VAL A 112 -16.00 -4.20 2.87
C VAL A 112 -17.25 -4.66 2.12
N GLU A 113 -18.43 -4.20 2.53
CA GLU A 113 -19.70 -4.53 1.88
C GLU A 113 -19.73 -3.99 0.45
N HIS A 114 -19.17 -2.79 0.21
CA HIS A 114 -19.10 -2.21 -1.12
C HIS A 114 -18.27 -3.08 -2.09
N LEU A 115 -17.03 -3.42 -1.71
CA LEU A 115 -16.14 -4.25 -2.52
C LEU A 115 -16.67 -5.67 -2.67
N PHE A 116 -17.21 -6.26 -1.61
CA PHE A 116 -17.82 -7.59 -1.68
C PHE A 116 -18.95 -7.63 -2.72
N ASN A 117 -19.88 -6.67 -2.66
CA ASN A 117 -20.96 -6.57 -3.63
C ASN A 117 -20.46 -6.30 -5.04
N LEU A 118 -19.48 -5.41 -5.20
CA LEU A 118 -18.91 -5.06 -6.49
C LEU A 118 -18.25 -6.26 -7.17
N VAL A 119 -17.41 -6.99 -6.43
CA VAL A 119 -16.70 -8.17 -6.93
C VAL A 119 -17.67 -9.31 -7.23
N THR A 120 -18.62 -9.60 -6.32
CA THR A 120 -19.56 -10.71 -6.50
C THR A 120 -20.57 -10.46 -7.61
N LYS A 121 -21.20 -9.27 -7.68
CA LYS A 121 -22.20 -8.95 -8.72
C LYS A 121 -21.62 -8.93 -10.13
N ARG A 122 -20.33 -8.64 -10.27
CA ARG A 122 -19.62 -8.65 -11.55
C ARG A 122 -18.94 -9.99 -11.88
N ASN A 123 -19.14 -11.02 -11.04
CA ASN A 123 -18.47 -12.31 -11.17
C ASN A 123 -16.94 -12.21 -11.24
N LEU A 124 -16.37 -11.23 -10.53
CA LEU A 124 -14.93 -11.03 -10.42
C LEU A 124 -14.39 -11.82 -9.23
N LYS A 125 -13.07 -12.02 -9.19
CA LYS A 125 -12.39 -12.78 -8.14
C LYS A 125 -11.86 -11.91 -7.01
N PHE A 126 -11.46 -10.68 -7.31
CA PHE A 126 -10.87 -9.75 -6.35
C PHE A 126 -11.05 -8.30 -6.79
N SER A 127 -10.65 -7.35 -5.94
CA SER A 127 -10.39 -5.97 -6.32
C SER A 127 -9.05 -5.51 -5.77
N ALA A 128 -8.30 -4.71 -6.51
CA ALA A 128 -7.00 -4.25 -6.05
C ALA A 128 -6.59 -2.91 -6.67
N VAL A 129 -5.71 -2.19 -5.98
CA VAL A 129 -5.09 -0.96 -6.50
C VAL A 129 -4.35 -1.25 -7.81
N VAL A 130 -4.49 -0.38 -8.81
CA VAL A 130 -3.64 -0.37 -10.00
C VAL A 130 -3.08 1.04 -10.18
N ARG A 131 -1.76 1.20 -10.05
CA ARG A 131 -1.09 2.50 -10.11
C ARG A 131 -0.72 2.85 -11.56
N TYR A 132 -1.71 3.18 -12.38
CA TYR A 132 -1.46 3.62 -13.76
C TYR A 132 -0.56 4.86 -13.82
N GLU A 133 -0.64 5.74 -12.83
CA GLU A 133 0.27 6.89 -12.65
C GLU A 133 1.74 6.47 -12.43
N ASN A 134 1.97 5.25 -11.95
CA ASN A 134 3.30 4.64 -11.86
C ASN A 134 3.59 3.68 -13.03
N SER A 135 2.79 3.72 -14.11
CA SER A 135 2.90 2.85 -15.28
C SER A 135 2.71 1.35 -14.96
N GLU A 136 1.97 1.03 -13.91
CA GLU A 136 1.63 -0.35 -13.58
C GLU A 136 0.43 -0.84 -14.39
N LEU A 137 0.52 -2.07 -14.89
CA LEU A 137 -0.56 -2.78 -15.57
C LEU A 137 -1.06 -4.00 -14.79
N PHE A 138 -0.61 -4.14 -13.55
CA PHE A 138 -0.94 -5.26 -12.68
C PHE A 138 -1.55 -4.72 -11.38
N PRO A 139 -2.37 -5.52 -10.69
CA PRO A 139 -2.87 -5.18 -9.37
C PRO A 139 -1.73 -5.20 -8.35
N HIS A 140 -1.58 -4.07 -7.68
CA HIS A 140 -0.62 -3.84 -6.63
C HIS A 140 -1.21 -4.34 -5.28
N PRO A 141 -0.43 -5.04 -4.45
CA PRO A 141 -0.89 -5.58 -3.17
C PRO A 141 -1.04 -4.53 -2.07
N SER A 142 -0.80 -3.24 -2.35
CA SER A 142 -0.95 -2.15 -1.38
C SER A 142 -2.38 -2.06 -0.83
N ALA A 143 -3.37 -2.38 -1.65
CA ALA A 143 -4.72 -2.67 -1.19
C ALA A 143 -5.32 -3.74 -2.11
N MET A 144 -5.51 -4.95 -1.59
CA MET A 144 -6.10 -6.06 -2.34
C MET A 144 -7.17 -6.75 -1.49
N PHE A 145 -8.40 -6.81 -2.01
CA PHE A 145 -9.55 -7.40 -1.35
C PHE A 145 -10.02 -8.66 -2.10
N VAL A 146 -10.25 -9.73 -1.35
CA VAL A 146 -10.59 -11.06 -1.88
C VAL A 146 -11.73 -11.69 -1.07
N PRO A 147 -12.90 -11.98 -1.68
CA PRO A 147 -13.94 -12.77 -1.03
C PRO A 147 -13.46 -14.18 -0.66
N LYS A 148 -13.97 -14.76 0.43
CA LYS A 148 -13.60 -16.11 0.89
C LYS A 148 -13.61 -17.16 -0.21
N LYS A 149 -14.64 -17.17 -1.08
CA LYS A 149 -14.76 -18.14 -2.18
C LYS A 149 -13.56 -18.19 -3.15
N HIS A 150 -12.68 -17.18 -3.13
CA HIS A 150 -11.52 -17.09 -4.02
C HIS A 150 -10.18 -17.20 -3.28
N ILE A 151 -10.13 -17.30 -1.95
CA ILE A 151 -8.86 -17.28 -1.20
C ILE A 151 -7.94 -18.48 -1.50
N LEU A 152 -8.54 -19.61 -1.88
CA LEU A 152 -7.84 -20.82 -2.30
C LEU A 152 -7.40 -20.80 -3.77
N ASP A 153 -7.88 -19.85 -4.58
CA ASP A 153 -7.51 -19.76 -5.98
C ASP A 153 -6.08 -19.23 -6.11
N ARG A 154 -5.16 -20.16 -6.38
CA ARG A 154 -3.73 -19.86 -6.55
C ARG A 154 -3.44 -19.05 -7.80
N SER A 155 -4.39 -18.92 -8.73
CA SER A 155 -4.23 -18.05 -9.89
C SER A 155 -4.37 -16.57 -9.56
N ILE A 156 -4.91 -16.20 -8.38
CA ILE A 156 -5.07 -14.80 -7.94
C ILE A 156 -4.13 -14.36 -6.80
N LEU A 157 -3.52 -15.29 -6.07
CA LEU A 157 -2.68 -14.98 -4.88
C LEU A 157 -1.49 -15.95 -4.81
N ASN A 158 -0.45 -15.71 -5.62
CA ASN A 158 0.71 -16.62 -5.73
C ASN A 158 2.06 -16.01 -5.35
N PHE A 159 2.27 -14.70 -5.54
CA PHE A 159 3.52 -13.97 -5.22
C PHE A 159 4.80 -14.84 -5.37
N PRO A 160 5.18 -15.30 -6.59
CA PRO A 160 6.21 -16.33 -6.78
C PRO A 160 7.61 -15.94 -6.24
N ASP A 161 8.59 -16.84 -6.23
CA ASP A 161 9.97 -16.50 -5.79
C ASP A 161 10.79 -15.74 -6.85
N LYS A 162 10.46 -15.93 -8.12
CA LYS A 162 11.20 -15.37 -9.25
C LYS A 162 10.35 -14.34 -9.97
N PHE A 163 11.01 -13.25 -10.37
CA PHE A 163 10.49 -12.32 -11.35
C PHE A 163 10.21 -13.05 -12.67
N GLY A 164 8.97 -12.97 -13.13
CA GLY A 164 8.58 -13.32 -14.49
C GLY A 164 8.99 -12.17 -15.41
N ASN A 165 9.48 -12.50 -16.61
CA ASN A 165 9.94 -11.51 -17.58
C ASN A 165 8.78 -10.75 -18.28
N ASN A 166 7.59 -10.72 -17.69
CA ASN A 166 6.34 -10.46 -18.44
C ASN A 166 5.77 -9.06 -18.23
N SER A 167 6.07 -8.38 -17.13
CA SER A 167 5.59 -7.02 -16.92
C SER A 167 6.48 -6.03 -17.64
N LYS A 168 6.02 -5.51 -18.78
CA LYS A 168 6.67 -4.41 -19.49
C LYS A 168 6.17 -3.08 -18.94
N ASN A 169 7.10 -2.17 -18.67
CA ASN A 169 6.79 -0.77 -18.43
C ASN A 169 6.23 -0.14 -19.72
N ILE A 170 5.05 0.47 -19.64
CA ILE A 170 4.36 1.07 -20.80
C ILE A 170 5.22 2.14 -21.48
N LEU A 171 5.93 2.96 -20.70
CA LEU A 171 6.69 4.10 -21.21
C LEU A 171 8.08 3.72 -21.73
N GLU A 172 8.68 2.68 -21.16
CA GLU A 172 10.11 2.39 -21.38
C GLU A 172 10.38 1.04 -22.03
N GLY A 173 9.36 0.19 -22.20
CA GLY A 173 9.47 -1.15 -22.80
C GLY A 173 10.33 -2.14 -21.99
N GLY A 174 10.96 -1.69 -20.90
CA GLY A 174 11.78 -2.50 -20.00
C GLY A 174 10.95 -3.37 -19.05
N ILE A 175 11.58 -4.39 -18.47
CA ILE A 175 10.97 -5.26 -17.46
C ILE A 175 10.78 -4.45 -16.17
N TYR A 176 9.53 -4.34 -15.71
CA TYR A 176 9.18 -3.74 -14.43
C TYR A 176 9.20 -4.81 -13.34
N MET A 177 10.01 -4.60 -12.29
CA MET A 177 10.17 -5.53 -11.17
C MET A 177 9.60 -4.89 -9.90
N ASP A 178 8.32 -5.16 -9.63
CA ASP A 178 7.71 -4.80 -8.35
C ASP A 178 6.87 -5.97 -7.82
N THR A 179 6.44 -5.85 -6.58
CA THR A 179 5.74 -6.88 -5.84
C THR A 179 4.33 -7.00 -6.38
N GLY A 180 4.14 -7.86 -7.38
CA GLY A 180 2.88 -8.01 -8.10
C GLY A 180 3.06 -8.13 -9.62
N SER A 181 4.22 -7.74 -10.15
CA SER A 181 4.51 -7.73 -11.59
C SER A 181 4.45 -9.10 -12.27
N ASP A 182 4.55 -10.18 -11.51
CA ASP A 182 4.52 -11.54 -12.06
C ASP A 182 3.17 -12.21 -11.95
N ASN A 183 2.23 -11.50 -11.34
CA ASN A 183 0.89 -11.99 -11.33
C ASN A 183 0.31 -11.75 -12.72
N SER A 184 0.36 -12.78 -13.55
CA SER A 184 -0.19 -12.86 -14.90
C SER A 184 -1.72 -12.83 -14.89
N PHE A 185 -2.33 -11.91 -14.17
CA PHE A 185 -3.79 -11.80 -14.02
C PHE A 185 -4.49 -11.27 -15.27
N TRP A 186 -3.72 -10.83 -16.27
CA TRP A 186 -4.23 -10.19 -17.48
C TRP A 186 -3.72 -10.94 -18.70
N ASP A 187 -4.25 -12.13 -18.94
CA ASP A 187 -4.14 -12.85 -20.22
C ASP A 187 -5.20 -12.40 -21.24
N GLY A 188 -5.91 -11.29 -20.94
CA GLY A 188 -7.01 -10.75 -21.74
C GLY A 188 -8.36 -10.85 -21.03
N GLU A 189 -8.48 -11.68 -19.97
CA GLU A 189 -9.70 -11.76 -19.17
C GLU A 189 -9.65 -10.83 -17.95
N GLN A 190 -10.69 -10.00 -17.77
CA GLN A 190 -10.83 -9.18 -16.57
C GLN A 190 -11.33 -10.04 -15.41
N ILE A 191 -10.40 -10.61 -14.63
CA ILE A 191 -10.73 -11.43 -13.46
C ILE A 191 -10.81 -10.64 -12.14
N GLY A 192 -10.42 -9.36 -12.16
CA GLY A 192 -10.42 -8.48 -10.99
C GLY A 192 -10.94 -7.08 -11.28
N TYR A 193 -11.39 -6.39 -10.24
CA TYR A 193 -11.81 -4.99 -10.32
C TYR A 193 -10.64 -4.05 -10.02
N PRO A 194 -10.18 -3.23 -10.97
CA PRO A 194 -9.09 -2.30 -10.72
C PRO A 194 -9.58 -1.08 -9.93
N LEU A 195 -8.94 -0.81 -8.80
CA LEU A 195 -9.11 0.41 -8.03
C LEU A 195 -8.09 1.42 -8.56
N ILE A 196 -8.54 2.27 -9.48
CA ILE A 196 -7.72 3.29 -10.12
C ILE A 196 -7.65 4.56 -9.27
N ARG A 197 -6.61 5.39 -9.47
CA ARG A 197 -6.51 6.68 -8.78
C ARG A 197 -7.67 7.60 -9.13
N THR A 198 -8.22 8.27 -8.12
CA THR A 198 -9.46 9.07 -8.15
C THR A 198 -9.29 10.44 -7.48
N ASN A 199 -8.05 10.86 -7.18
CA ASN A 199 -7.75 12.21 -6.72
C ASN A 199 -8.38 13.26 -7.64
N CYS A 200 -9.02 14.27 -7.07
CA CYS A 200 -9.33 15.52 -7.77
C CYS A 200 -8.11 16.45 -7.81
N VAL A 201 -7.26 16.40 -6.76
CA VAL A 201 -6.02 17.17 -6.67
C VAL A 201 -4.84 16.24 -6.48
N ASN A 202 -3.88 16.30 -7.40
CA ASN A 202 -2.63 15.53 -7.34
C ASN A 202 -1.50 16.40 -6.79
N LEU A 203 -1.31 16.37 -5.46
CA LEU A 203 -0.17 17.05 -4.81
C LEU A 203 1.18 16.38 -5.13
N HIS A 204 1.13 15.14 -5.60
CA HIS A 204 2.29 14.38 -6.10
C HIS A 204 1.86 13.48 -7.25
N PRO A 205 2.68 13.30 -8.31
CA PRO A 205 2.27 12.50 -9.45
C PRO A 205 2.07 11.01 -9.16
N VAL A 206 2.78 10.47 -8.16
CA VAL A 206 2.70 9.03 -7.80
C VAL A 206 2.19 8.81 -6.38
N ASN A 207 2.42 9.74 -5.46
CA ASN A 207 2.22 9.53 -4.02
C ASN A 207 0.93 10.19 -3.58
N ALA A 208 0.46 9.81 -2.39
CA ALA A 208 -0.81 10.28 -1.83
C ALA A 208 -1.97 10.06 -2.81
N GLY A 209 -2.17 8.80 -3.20
CA GLY A 209 -3.24 8.36 -4.08
C GLY A 209 -4.48 7.95 -3.29
N ILE A 210 -5.64 8.38 -3.76
CA ILE A 210 -6.95 7.84 -3.39
C ILE A 210 -7.37 6.92 -4.53
N TYR A 211 -7.64 5.65 -4.24
CA TYR A 211 -7.96 4.62 -5.23
C TYR A 211 -9.42 4.17 -5.08
N GLY A 212 -10.19 4.34 -6.16
CA GLY A 212 -11.61 4.03 -6.21
C GLY A 212 -12.48 4.81 -5.21
N ASP A 213 -11.99 5.92 -4.66
CA ASP A 213 -12.53 6.62 -3.48
C ASP A 213 -12.72 5.71 -2.24
N ILE A 214 -11.96 4.61 -2.17
CA ILE A 214 -12.09 3.59 -1.11
C ILE A 214 -10.84 3.55 -0.23
N PHE A 215 -9.66 3.48 -0.85
CA PHE A 215 -8.39 3.40 -0.11
C PHE A 215 -7.55 4.64 -0.36
N TYR A 216 -6.90 5.11 0.69
CA TYR A 216 -5.72 5.94 0.57
C TYR A 216 -4.47 5.07 0.55
N HIS A 217 -3.51 5.40 -0.30
CA HIS A 217 -2.19 4.78 -0.31
C HIS A 217 -1.12 5.85 -0.55
N HIS A 218 -0.11 5.91 0.32
CA HIS A 218 0.92 6.93 0.25
C HIS A 218 1.97 6.64 -0.82
N GLY A 219 2.38 5.37 -0.97
CA GLY A 219 3.27 4.88 -2.03
C GLY A 219 4.67 4.47 -1.58
N PHE A 220 5.11 4.87 -0.37
CA PHE A 220 6.50 4.74 0.10
C PHE A 220 6.68 4.82 1.63
N GLY A 221 5.59 4.73 2.40
CA GLY A 221 5.57 5.15 3.78
C GLY A 221 6.52 4.40 4.72
N SER A 222 6.74 3.09 4.53
CA SER A 222 7.64 2.29 5.38
C SER A 222 9.11 2.32 4.95
N ARG A 223 9.45 2.96 3.83
CA ARG A 223 10.77 2.82 3.20
C ARG A 223 11.67 4.05 3.34
N PHE A 224 11.13 5.24 3.62
CA PHE A 224 11.92 6.48 3.63
C PHE A 224 11.66 7.37 4.84
N THR A 225 12.75 7.93 5.36
CA THR A 225 12.71 9.17 6.12
C THR A 225 12.88 10.36 5.20
N SER A 226 12.19 11.44 5.54
CA SER A 226 12.13 12.70 4.82
C SER A 226 13.47 13.31 4.39
N ASN A 227 14.58 12.94 5.02
CA ASN A 227 15.84 13.67 4.89
C ASN A 227 17.01 12.85 4.31
N GLU A 228 16.84 11.54 4.05
CA GLU A 228 17.98 10.65 3.76
C GLU A 228 17.82 9.76 2.52
N SER A 229 16.80 9.98 1.69
CA SER A 229 16.64 9.24 0.44
C SER A 229 17.77 9.61 -0.54
N ASN A 230 18.80 8.77 -0.63
CA ASN A 230 19.79 8.86 -1.71
C ASN A 230 19.11 8.55 -3.05
N GLU A 231 19.56 9.20 -4.14
CA GLU A 231 18.99 9.03 -5.49
C GLU A 231 18.90 7.55 -5.94
N GLU A 232 19.81 6.69 -5.48
CA GLU A 232 19.80 5.26 -5.78
C GLU A 232 18.57 4.52 -5.21
N GLU A 233 18.08 4.90 -4.02
CA GLU A 233 16.94 4.25 -3.37
C GLU A 233 15.60 4.67 -3.96
N TYR A 234 15.50 5.81 -4.64
CA TYR A 234 14.27 6.15 -5.38
C TYR A 234 14.23 5.50 -6.77
N SER A 235 15.38 5.01 -7.23
CA SER A 235 15.63 4.62 -8.61
C SER A 235 15.02 3.27 -9.01
N TRP A 236 14.56 2.44 -8.07
CA TRP A 236 14.11 1.08 -8.39
C TRP A 236 12.60 0.96 -8.65
N GLN A 237 11.78 1.87 -8.13
CA GLN A 237 10.32 1.84 -8.31
C GLN A 237 9.80 2.92 -9.26
N THR A 238 10.66 3.87 -9.61
CA THR A 238 10.30 4.99 -10.45
C THR A 238 10.96 4.83 -11.82
N THR A 239 10.15 4.97 -12.86
CA THR A 239 10.58 4.95 -14.27
C THR A 239 11.74 5.93 -14.46
N ARG A 240 12.63 5.72 -15.45
CA ARG A 240 13.65 6.73 -15.81
C ARG A 240 13.03 8.10 -16.01
N TYR A 241 11.78 8.16 -16.49
CA TYR A 241 10.99 9.39 -16.54
C TYR A 241 10.91 10.09 -15.17
N TRP A 242 10.48 9.40 -14.12
CA TRP A 242 10.39 9.96 -12.77
C TRP A 242 11.73 10.27 -12.12
N LYS A 243 12.80 9.52 -12.43
CA LYS A 243 14.17 9.80 -11.94
C LYS A 243 14.64 11.21 -12.31
N ARG A 244 14.29 11.70 -13.49
CA ARG A 244 14.65 13.07 -13.94
C ARG A 244 14.01 14.17 -13.09
N HIS A 245 12.95 13.85 -12.37
CA HIS A 245 12.20 14.77 -11.53
C HIS A 245 12.37 14.45 -10.02
N HIS A 246 13.28 13.54 -9.68
CA HIS A 246 13.51 13.02 -8.33
C HIS A 246 13.64 14.11 -7.26
N ALA A 247 14.55 15.08 -7.45
CA ALA A 247 14.81 16.13 -6.46
C ALA A 247 13.56 16.98 -6.16
N TYR A 248 12.72 17.23 -7.16
CA TYR A 248 11.45 17.94 -6.98
C TYR A 248 10.47 17.12 -6.13
N PHE A 249 10.39 15.80 -6.36
CA PHE A 249 9.50 14.90 -5.66
C PHE A 249 9.90 14.62 -4.21
N CYS A 250 11.19 14.41 -3.93
CA CYS A 250 11.65 14.20 -2.56
C CYS A 250 11.33 15.38 -1.66
N LYS A 251 11.53 16.62 -2.15
CA LYS A 251 11.16 17.84 -1.41
C LYS A 251 9.65 17.88 -1.10
N ASN A 252 8.83 17.43 -2.05
CA ASN A 252 7.38 17.42 -1.88
C ASN A 252 6.90 16.31 -0.94
N ASN A 253 7.55 15.15 -0.88
CA ASN A 253 7.14 14.07 0.04
C ASN A 253 7.14 14.50 1.50
N ASN A 254 8.14 15.27 1.92
CA ASN A 254 8.22 15.76 3.30
C ASN A 254 7.00 16.63 3.64
N LEU A 255 6.59 17.46 2.68
CA LEU A 255 5.38 18.25 2.82
C LEU A 255 4.15 17.36 2.89
N LEU A 256 4.03 16.32 2.04
CA LEU A 256 2.91 15.37 2.08
C LEU A 256 2.82 14.64 3.42
N PHE A 257 3.94 14.16 3.95
CA PHE A 257 3.99 13.53 5.27
C PHE A 257 3.55 14.46 6.38
N ASN A 258 4.05 15.70 6.36
CA ASN A 258 3.67 16.69 7.36
C ASN A 258 2.18 17.02 7.28
N LEU A 259 1.62 17.16 6.07
CA LEU A 259 0.19 17.39 5.86
C LEU A 259 -0.64 16.21 6.35
N LEU A 260 -0.29 14.98 5.93
CA LEU A 260 -1.00 13.77 6.30
C LEU A 260 -0.99 13.54 7.82
N PHE A 261 0.18 13.58 8.46
CA PHE A 261 0.27 13.29 9.88
C PHE A 261 -0.20 14.44 10.78
N HIS A 262 -0.29 15.68 10.26
CA HIS A 262 -0.85 16.81 11.00
C HIS A 262 -2.37 16.74 11.07
N ASN A 263 -3.04 16.54 9.93
CA ASN A 263 -4.50 16.46 9.87
C ASN A 263 -4.91 15.51 8.72
N PRO A 264 -4.96 14.19 8.98
CA PRO A 264 -5.14 13.22 7.90
C PRO A 264 -6.49 13.33 7.22
N VAL A 265 -7.55 13.67 7.96
CA VAL A 265 -8.90 13.82 7.40
C VAL A 265 -8.93 15.00 6.43
N ASP A 266 -8.50 16.19 6.86
CA ASP A 266 -8.50 17.37 5.98
C ASP A 266 -7.53 17.19 4.80
N PHE A 267 -6.43 16.47 4.99
CA PHE A 267 -5.52 16.10 3.90
C PHE A 267 -6.19 15.21 2.86
N ILE A 268 -6.90 14.14 3.26
CA ILE A 268 -7.67 13.29 2.33
C ILE A 268 -8.74 14.11 1.61
N GLU A 269 -9.46 14.96 2.32
CA GLU A 269 -10.48 15.83 1.74
C GLU A 269 -9.91 16.85 0.75
N CYS A 270 -8.68 17.32 0.98
CA CYS A 270 -7.94 18.14 0.02
C CYS A 270 -7.69 17.37 -1.28
N LEU A 271 -7.30 16.09 -1.21
CA LEU A 271 -7.09 15.26 -2.39
C LEU A 271 -8.40 14.98 -3.15
N ARG A 272 -9.55 14.95 -2.43
CA ARG A 272 -10.91 14.93 -2.99
C ARG A 272 -11.38 16.29 -3.54
N GLY A 273 -10.52 17.31 -3.54
CA GLY A 273 -10.80 18.61 -4.15
C GLY A 273 -11.53 19.61 -3.25
N LYS A 274 -11.68 19.33 -1.95
CA LYS A 274 -12.14 20.36 -1.02
C LYS A 274 -11.04 21.41 -0.85
N ASN A 275 -11.42 22.69 -0.84
CA ASN A 275 -10.48 23.82 -0.77
C ASN A 275 -9.87 23.97 0.64
N MET A 276 -8.99 23.04 1.00
CA MET A 276 -8.41 22.89 2.33
C MET A 276 -6.88 23.12 2.31
N LEU A 277 -6.26 23.20 1.14
CA LEU A 277 -4.80 23.27 1.02
C LEU A 277 -4.22 24.50 1.72
N ASP A 278 -4.81 25.68 1.50
CA ASP A 278 -4.33 26.92 2.12
C ASP A 278 -4.45 26.89 3.66
N LYS A 279 -5.52 26.26 4.17
CA LYS A 279 -5.72 26.05 5.61
C LYS A 279 -4.61 25.15 6.16
N LEU A 280 -4.41 23.98 5.55
CA LEU A 280 -3.39 23.02 5.97
C LEU A 280 -1.97 23.61 5.91
N LEU A 281 -1.65 24.37 4.86
CA LEU A 281 -0.35 25.01 4.71
C LEU A 281 -0.11 26.10 5.77
N LYS A 282 -1.15 26.81 6.20
CA LYS A 282 -1.05 27.81 7.28
C LYS A 282 -0.82 27.13 8.63
N GLU A 283 -1.54 26.06 8.92
CA GLU A 283 -1.43 25.30 10.18
C GLU A 283 -0.01 24.73 10.36
N ILE A 284 0.57 24.10 9.32
CA ILE A 284 1.94 23.56 9.38
C ILE A 284 2.99 24.65 9.60
N LYS A 285 2.82 25.83 8.98
CA LYS A 285 3.78 26.94 9.16
C LYS A 285 3.80 27.47 10.59
N GLN A 286 2.66 27.44 11.28
CA GLN A 286 2.58 27.86 12.69
C GLN A 286 3.28 26.85 13.63
N VAL A 287 3.27 25.56 13.29
CA VAL A 287 3.93 24.49 14.08
C VAL A 287 5.47 24.59 14.02
N LYS A 288 6.06 25.27 13.03
CA LYS A 288 7.52 25.48 12.92
C LYS A 288 8.05 26.75 13.63
N LEU A 289 7.20 27.47 14.39
CA LEU A 289 7.55 28.68 15.13
C LEU A 289 7.58 28.51 16.66
N ILE A 290 7.66 27.27 17.14
CA ILE A 290 7.89 26.88 18.55
C ILE A 290 9.09 25.94 18.57
#